data_AF-A0A1B9VJS0-F1
#
_entry.id   AF-A0A1B9VJS0-F1
#
_cell.length_a   1.000
_cell.length_b   1.000
_cell.length_c   1.000
_cell.angle_alpha   90.00
_cell.angle_beta   90.00
_cell.angle_gamma   90.00
#
_symmetry.space_group_name_H-M   'P 1'
#
loop_
_entity.id
_entity.type
_entity.pdbx_description
1 polymer ?
#
loop_
_entity_poly.entity_id
_entity_poly.type
_entity_poly.pdbx_seq_one_letter_code
_entity_poly.pdbx_strand_id
1 'polypeptide(L)'
;MTLHVAGPRVAAFINFEVSQQFRETGMLKAGDVYLPGTVLGRQAVSDTISAVAGANTGDGTLDGATIVAGKDVELGGYVLTAKTATKFSVVTPGGDALKDATVGTAYNSSHIGDFTIAAGGTAFVEGDSFTVTVSQGNGEFTPLDPDADDGSQVAAAILFNDVDAKSAAKKGVLITRLATVSQSRLIWPEGITDGQKAAAIADLASNHLLVK
;
A
#
# COMPACT_ATOMS: atom_id res chain seq x y z
N MET A 1 -34.50 -20.43 14.73
CA MET A 1 -33.73 -19.79 15.81
C MET A 1 -32.41 -19.36 15.20
N THR A 2 -32.34 -18.14 14.67
CA THR A 2 -31.09 -17.59 14.15
C THR A 2 -30.22 -17.28 15.36
N LEU A 3 -29.19 -18.09 15.59
CA LEU A 3 -28.16 -17.73 16.56
C LEU A 3 -27.56 -16.40 16.11
N HIS A 4 -27.89 -15.32 16.83
CA HIS A 4 -27.09 -14.11 16.78
C HIS A 4 -25.75 -14.47 17.44
N VAL A 5 -24.78 -14.87 16.62
CA VAL A 5 -23.38 -14.85 17.05
C VAL A 5 -23.04 -13.38 17.24
N ALA A 6 -22.94 -12.95 18.49
CA ALA A 6 -22.50 -11.60 18.80
C ALA A 6 -21.11 -11.39 18.17
N GLY A 7 -20.92 -10.26 17.49
CA GLY A 7 -19.63 -9.89 16.91
C GLY A 7 -18.51 -9.85 17.97
N PRO A 8 -17.24 -9.80 17.53
CA PRO A 8 -16.10 -9.74 18.44
C PRO A 8 -16.26 -8.58 19.42
N ARG A 9 -16.08 -8.88 20.72
CA ARG A 9 -16.21 -7.87 21.78
C ARG A 9 -14.98 -6.98 21.78
N VAL A 10 -15.20 -5.68 22.00
CA VAL A 10 -14.14 -4.67 22.15
C VAL A 10 -13.07 -5.16 23.13
N ALA A 11 -11.79 -5.00 22.76
CA ALA A 11 -10.62 -5.38 23.56
C ALA A 11 -10.48 -6.87 23.95
N ALA A 12 -11.41 -7.76 23.58
CA ALA A 12 -11.38 -9.14 24.04
C ALA A 12 -10.18 -9.95 23.51
N PHE A 13 -9.49 -9.44 22.49
CA PHE A 13 -8.27 -10.03 21.95
C PHE A 13 -7.02 -9.70 22.79
N ILE A 14 -7.08 -8.71 23.71
CA ILE A 14 -5.95 -8.30 24.53
C ILE A 14 -5.84 -9.23 25.75
N ASN A 15 -4.72 -9.94 25.85
CA ASN A 15 -4.39 -10.75 27.03
C ASN A 15 -3.77 -9.87 28.13
N PHE A 16 -2.88 -8.97 27.72
CA PHE A 16 -2.20 -8.03 28.60
C PHE A 16 -1.75 -6.80 27.83
N GLU A 17 -1.81 -5.62 28.45
CA GLU A 17 -1.29 -4.37 27.91
C GLU A 17 -0.57 -3.64 29.05
N VAL A 18 0.64 -3.14 28.79
CA VAL A 18 1.46 -2.48 29.84
C VAL A 18 0.78 -1.21 30.35
N SER A 19 0.22 -0.40 29.46
CA SER A 19 -0.50 0.83 29.78
C SER A 19 -1.30 1.31 28.59
N GLN A 20 -2.49 1.86 28.83
CA GLN A 20 -3.34 2.45 27.78
C GLN A 20 -2.70 3.69 27.13
N GLN A 21 -1.67 4.29 27.74
CA GLN A 21 -0.93 5.42 27.16
C GLN A 21 -0.14 5.03 25.91
N PHE A 22 0.07 3.74 25.67
CA PHE A 22 0.72 3.25 24.45
C PHE A 22 -0.27 3.02 23.30
N ARG A 23 -1.57 3.18 23.55
CA ARG A 23 -2.56 3.19 22.48
C ARG A 23 -2.39 4.43 21.63
N GLU A 24 -2.56 4.26 20.34
CA GLU A 24 -2.47 5.35 19.38
C GLU A 24 -3.80 5.56 18.69
N THR A 25 -3.99 6.74 18.13
CA THR A 25 -5.09 6.99 17.21
C THR A 25 -4.54 7.02 15.80
N GLY A 26 -5.08 6.18 14.93
CA GLY A 26 -4.79 6.20 13.49
C GLY A 26 -6.05 6.49 12.70
N MET A 27 -5.88 6.97 11.48
CA MET A 27 -6.98 7.12 10.54
C MET A 27 -7.18 5.80 9.81
N LEU A 28 -8.39 5.25 9.83
CA LEU A 28 -8.79 4.06 9.09
C LEU A 28 -9.31 4.48 7.71
N LYS A 29 -8.86 3.78 6.66
CA LYS A 29 -9.21 4.03 5.26
C LYS A 29 -10.71 3.85 5.05
N ALA A 30 -11.30 4.70 4.20
CA ALA A 30 -12.71 4.60 3.86
C ALA A 30 -13.03 3.30 3.13
N GLY A 31 -14.25 2.78 3.28
CA GLY A 31 -14.76 1.66 2.48
C GLY A 31 -15.21 0.45 3.30
N ASP A 32 -14.84 0.37 4.59
CA ASP A 32 -15.06 -0.82 5.41
C ASP A 32 -15.69 -0.55 6.77
N VAL A 33 -16.27 -1.61 7.35
CA VAL A 33 -16.56 -1.69 8.79
C VAL A 33 -15.47 -2.51 9.43
N TYR A 34 -14.65 -1.86 10.25
CA TYR A 34 -13.56 -2.49 10.94
C TYR A 34 -14.03 -3.00 12.30
N LEU A 35 -13.61 -4.22 12.65
CA LEU A 35 -14.00 -4.89 13.88
C LEU A 35 -12.83 -4.94 14.87
N PRO A 36 -13.11 -5.03 16.19
CA PRO A 36 -12.08 -5.24 17.19
C PRO A 36 -11.25 -6.49 16.88
N GLY A 37 -9.93 -6.36 16.94
CA GLY A 37 -9.01 -7.46 16.64
C GLY A 37 -8.59 -7.57 15.17
N THR A 38 -9.10 -6.73 14.27
CA THR A 38 -8.60 -6.65 12.88
C THR A 38 -7.11 -6.29 12.88
N VAL A 39 -6.30 -7.12 12.22
CA VAL A 39 -4.89 -6.83 11.94
C VAL A 39 -4.81 -5.85 10.79
N LEU A 40 -4.10 -4.74 11.01
CA LEU A 40 -4.04 -3.61 10.09
C LEU A 40 -2.63 -3.42 9.55
N GLY A 41 -2.55 -3.14 8.25
CA GLY A 41 -1.38 -2.55 7.61
C GLY A 41 -1.51 -1.02 7.56
N ARG A 42 -0.38 -0.31 7.41
CA ARG A 42 -0.37 1.15 7.25
C ARG A 42 0.12 1.51 5.86
N GLN A 43 -0.71 2.23 5.11
CA GLN A 43 -0.35 2.70 3.78
C GLN A 43 0.81 3.70 3.86
N ALA A 44 1.93 3.36 3.22
CA ALA A 44 3.15 4.15 3.14
C ALA A 44 3.32 4.83 1.78
N VAL A 45 2.69 4.29 0.73
CA VAL A 45 2.71 4.78 -0.64
C VAL A 45 1.30 5.23 -1.04
N SER A 46 1.19 6.33 -1.79
CA SER A 46 -0.08 6.84 -2.30
C SER A 46 -0.67 5.90 -3.35
N ASP A 47 -1.97 5.60 -3.27
CA ASP A 47 -2.71 4.89 -4.34
C ASP A 47 -2.69 5.67 -5.65
N THR A 48 -2.64 7.00 -5.56
CA THR A 48 -2.59 7.87 -6.74
C THR A 48 -1.14 8.11 -7.12
N ILE A 49 -0.74 7.56 -8.26
CA ILE A 49 0.51 7.86 -8.94
C ILE A 49 0.22 8.82 -10.10
N SER A 50 1.05 9.84 -10.27
CA SER A 50 0.90 10.79 -11.38
C SER A 50 1.97 10.55 -12.44
N ALA A 51 1.61 10.78 -13.69
CA ALA A 51 2.54 10.80 -14.81
C ALA A 51 2.39 12.13 -15.53
N VAL A 52 3.50 12.84 -15.72
CA VAL A 52 3.52 14.17 -16.35
C VAL A 52 4.49 14.13 -17.52
N ALA A 53 4.04 14.58 -18.69
CA ALA A 53 4.90 14.74 -19.86
C ALA A 53 5.86 15.92 -19.68
N GLY A 54 7.10 15.77 -20.16
CA GLY A 54 8.02 16.88 -20.33
C GLY A 54 7.61 17.79 -21.50
N ALA A 55 8.52 18.70 -21.86
CA ALA A 55 8.39 19.49 -23.09
C ALA A 55 8.77 18.64 -24.30
N ASN A 56 7.86 17.77 -24.73
CA ASN A 56 8.13 16.76 -25.75
C ASN A 56 7.80 17.26 -27.16
N THR A 57 8.51 16.71 -28.15
CA THR A 57 8.15 16.87 -29.57
C THR A 57 7.04 15.89 -29.95
N GLY A 58 7.12 14.64 -29.47
CA GLY A 58 6.05 13.66 -29.63
C GLY A 58 4.85 13.96 -28.75
N ASP A 59 3.67 13.55 -29.21
CA ASP A 59 2.37 13.80 -28.56
C ASP A 59 1.73 12.51 -27.99
N GLY A 60 2.52 11.46 -27.82
CA GLY A 60 2.08 10.26 -27.11
C GLY A 60 1.88 10.52 -25.63
N THR A 61 1.21 9.58 -24.96
CA THR A 61 0.72 9.77 -23.58
C THR A 61 1.13 8.65 -22.66
N LEU A 62 1.12 8.95 -21.36
CA LEU A 62 1.30 7.99 -20.28
C LEU A 62 0.29 8.32 -19.19
N ASP A 63 -0.56 7.37 -18.82
CA ASP A 63 -1.59 7.55 -17.81
C ASP A 63 -1.11 7.05 -16.44
N GLY A 64 -0.94 7.99 -15.51
CA GLY A 64 -0.53 7.69 -14.14
C GLY A 64 -1.56 6.86 -13.37
N ALA A 65 -2.85 6.94 -13.73
CA ALA A 65 -3.92 6.24 -13.02
C ALA A 65 -3.86 4.71 -13.16
N THR A 66 -3.09 4.20 -14.12
CA THR A 66 -2.87 2.76 -14.34
C THR A 66 -1.61 2.25 -13.65
N ILE A 67 -0.73 3.15 -13.19
CA ILE A 67 0.56 2.76 -12.63
C ILE A 67 0.36 2.22 -11.23
N VAL A 68 0.97 1.06 -10.96
CA VAL A 68 1.05 0.49 -9.61
C VAL A 68 2.49 0.57 -9.08
N ALA A 69 2.62 0.77 -7.77
CA ALA A 69 3.88 0.60 -7.07
C ALA A 69 4.20 -0.89 -6.91
N GLY A 70 5.48 -1.25 -6.99
CA GLY A 70 5.98 -2.59 -6.68
C GLY A 70 6.76 -2.62 -5.36
N LYS A 71 7.09 -3.81 -4.87
CA LYS A 71 7.81 -3.99 -3.59
C LYS A 71 9.12 -3.21 -3.41
N ASP A 72 9.82 -2.87 -4.49
CA ASP A 72 11.10 -2.15 -4.44
C ASP A 72 10.89 -0.64 -4.70
N VAL A 73 9.65 -0.15 -4.62
CA VAL A 73 9.30 1.24 -4.92
C VAL A 73 10.05 2.24 -4.03
N GLU A 74 10.66 3.21 -4.70
CA GLU A 74 11.17 4.44 -4.11
C GLU A 74 10.15 5.57 -4.26
N LEU A 75 10.01 6.39 -3.22
CA LEU A 75 9.25 7.65 -3.31
C LEU A 75 10.04 8.67 -4.16
N GLY A 76 9.34 9.37 -5.04
CA GLY A 76 9.93 10.38 -5.91
C GLY A 76 9.57 10.21 -7.39
N GLY A 77 10.29 10.93 -8.23
CA GLY A 77 10.08 10.95 -9.68
C GLY A 77 10.92 9.90 -10.40
N TYR A 78 10.26 8.91 -11.00
CA TYR A 78 10.87 8.03 -11.99
C TYR A 78 10.89 8.78 -13.32
N VAL A 79 12.07 8.92 -13.91
CA VAL A 79 12.24 9.64 -15.17
C VAL A 79 12.31 8.64 -16.30
N LEU A 80 11.37 8.75 -17.23
CA LEU A 80 11.37 8.01 -18.47
C LEU A 80 11.88 8.92 -19.57
N THR A 81 12.92 8.51 -20.31
CA THR A 81 13.50 9.31 -21.40
C THR A 81 13.60 8.49 -22.67
N ALA A 82 13.03 9.01 -23.75
CA ALA A 82 13.06 8.42 -25.08
C ALA A 82 14.51 8.30 -25.56
N LYS A 83 14.92 7.06 -25.87
CA LYS A 83 16.15 6.75 -26.62
C LYS A 83 15.88 6.71 -28.12
N THR A 84 14.66 6.31 -28.49
CA THR A 84 14.16 6.27 -29.85
C THR A 84 12.66 6.60 -29.83
N ALA A 85 12.03 6.68 -31.00
CA ALA A 85 10.58 6.91 -31.11
C ALA A 85 9.70 5.88 -30.37
N THR A 86 10.24 4.70 -30.03
CA THR A 86 9.48 3.61 -29.42
C THR A 86 10.11 3.01 -28.16
N LYS A 87 11.28 3.49 -27.73
CA LYS A 87 12.00 2.96 -26.56
C LYS A 87 12.34 4.08 -25.58
N PHE A 88 12.00 3.87 -24.31
CA PHE A 88 12.28 4.79 -23.22
C PHE A 88 13.19 4.11 -22.19
N SER A 89 14.29 4.75 -21.80
CA SER A 89 14.94 4.44 -20.51
C SER A 89 13.97 4.71 -19.37
N VAL A 90 14.10 3.97 -18.28
CA VAL A 90 13.39 4.24 -17.03
C VAL A 90 14.44 4.31 -15.93
N VAL A 91 14.50 5.44 -15.22
CA VAL A 91 15.48 5.69 -14.16
C VAL A 91 14.76 5.95 -12.85
N THR A 92 15.22 5.32 -11.76
CA THR A 92 14.65 5.48 -10.42
C THR A 92 14.93 6.87 -9.85
N PRO A 93 14.18 7.32 -8.82
CA PRO A 93 14.52 8.52 -8.06
C PRO A 93 15.95 8.50 -7.49
N GLY A 94 16.46 7.33 -7.12
CA GLY A 94 17.84 7.11 -6.68
C GLY A 94 18.91 7.19 -7.79
N GLY A 95 18.50 7.21 -9.05
CA GLY A 95 19.39 7.30 -10.22
C GLY A 95 19.77 5.96 -10.86
N ASP A 96 19.20 4.85 -10.39
CA ASP A 96 19.46 3.52 -10.96
C ASP A 96 18.64 3.30 -12.23
N ALA A 97 19.25 2.67 -13.23
CA ALA A 97 18.57 2.34 -14.48
C ALA A 97 17.78 1.02 -14.34
N LEU A 98 16.49 1.09 -14.63
CA LEU A 98 15.62 -0.09 -14.76
C LEU A 98 15.60 -0.58 -16.21
N LYS A 99 14.84 -1.65 -16.46
CA LYS A 99 14.59 -2.13 -17.83
C LYS A 99 13.93 -1.03 -18.66
N ASP A 100 14.24 -0.99 -19.96
CA ASP A 100 13.64 -0.01 -20.88
C ASP A 100 12.13 -0.31 -21.11
N ALA A 101 11.33 0.75 -21.21
CA ALA A 101 9.93 0.70 -21.62
C ALA A 101 9.80 0.75 -23.14
N THR A 102 8.76 0.08 -23.67
CA THR A 102 8.47 0.05 -25.11
C THR A 102 7.08 0.60 -25.34
N VAL A 103 6.96 1.56 -26.27
CA VAL A 103 5.67 2.14 -26.64
C VAL A 103 4.71 1.04 -27.13
N GLY A 104 3.47 1.07 -26.66
CA GLY A 104 2.43 0.09 -26.97
C GLY A 104 2.59 -1.27 -26.28
N THR A 105 3.57 -1.43 -25.39
CA THR A 105 3.77 -2.67 -24.60
C THR A 105 3.66 -2.37 -23.11
N ALA A 106 2.99 -3.26 -22.37
CA ALA A 106 2.89 -3.16 -20.92
C ALA A 106 4.28 -3.19 -20.26
N TYR A 107 4.52 -2.23 -19.37
CA TYR A 107 5.72 -2.14 -18.57
C TYR A 107 5.49 -2.68 -17.17
N ASN A 108 6.42 -3.51 -16.70
CA ASN A 108 6.37 -4.12 -15.36
C ASN A 108 7.78 -4.26 -14.80
N SER A 109 8.08 -3.58 -13.70
CA SER A 109 9.33 -3.74 -12.95
C SER A 109 9.03 -4.05 -11.49
N SER A 110 10.06 -4.26 -10.68
CA SER A 110 9.86 -4.41 -9.25
C SER A 110 9.64 -3.09 -8.51
N HIS A 111 9.83 -1.94 -9.18
CA HIS A 111 9.60 -0.60 -8.61
C HIS A 111 8.24 -0.03 -9.00
N ILE A 112 7.95 0.03 -10.31
CA ILE A 112 6.69 0.52 -10.89
C ILE A 112 6.22 -0.38 -12.04
N GLY A 113 4.91 -0.52 -12.22
CA GLY A 113 4.31 -1.43 -13.20
C GLY A 113 2.93 -1.05 -13.71
N ASP A 114 2.32 -1.96 -14.47
CA ASP A 114 0.97 -1.95 -15.06
C ASP A 114 0.60 -0.74 -15.94
N PHE A 115 1.59 -0.08 -16.53
CA PHE A 115 1.35 1.01 -17.47
C PHE A 115 1.80 0.70 -18.90
N THR A 116 1.24 1.45 -19.85
CA THR A 116 1.66 1.43 -21.25
C THR A 116 1.85 2.85 -21.75
N ILE A 117 2.97 3.12 -22.42
CA ILE A 117 3.18 4.39 -23.13
C ILE A 117 2.42 4.29 -24.45
N ALA A 118 1.43 5.16 -24.66
CA ALA A 118 0.67 5.22 -25.89
C ALA A 118 1.39 6.07 -26.93
N ALA A 119 1.41 5.61 -28.18
CA ALA A 119 1.85 6.45 -29.30
C ALA A 119 0.81 7.52 -29.60
N GLY A 120 1.27 8.72 -29.97
CA GLY A 120 0.42 9.77 -30.50
C GLY A 120 0.52 9.87 -32.03
N GLY A 121 0.02 10.98 -32.60
CA GLY A 121 0.11 11.25 -34.03
C GLY A 121 1.49 11.71 -34.48
N THR A 122 2.21 12.41 -33.61
CA THR A 122 3.59 12.85 -33.77
C THR A 122 4.53 11.89 -33.02
N ALA A 123 5.48 11.31 -33.74
CA ALA A 123 6.42 10.36 -33.14
C ALA A 123 7.30 11.03 -32.08
N PHE A 124 7.60 10.29 -31.02
CA PHE A 124 8.61 10.71 -30.03
C PHE A 124 9.99 10.85 -30.67
N VAL A 125 10.81 11.73 -30.12
CA VAL A 125 12.22 11.90 -30.47
C VAL A 125 13.11 11.67 -29.25
N GLU A 126 14.40 11.46 -29.49
CA GLU A 126 15.38 11.30 -28.41
C GLU A 126 15.34 12.51 -27.46
N GLY A 127 15.24 12.24 -26.15
CA GLY A 127 15.11 13.27 -25.12
C GLY A 127 13.68 13.61 -24.70
N ASP A 128 12.65 13.20 -25.45
CA ASP A 128 11.27 13.27 -24.96
C ASP A 128 11.12 12.48 -23.65
N SER A 129 10.35 12.99 -22.70
CA SER A 129 10.31 12.43 -21.35
C SER A 129 8.94 12.41 -20.69
N PHE A 130 8.80 11.50 -19.73
CA PHE A 130 7.72 11.49 -18.75
C PHE A 130 8.32 11.36 -17.35
N THR A 131 7.74 12.08 -16.40
CA THR A 131 8.06 11.92 -14.98
C THR A 131 6.88 11.26 -14.28
N VAL A 132 7.09 10.05 -13.79
CA VAL A 132 6.14 9.30 -12.98
C VAL A 132 6.45 9.58 -11.50
N THR A 133 5.54 10.26 -10.80
CA THR A 133 5.76 10.64 -9.40
C THR A 133 5.03 9.68 -8.47
N VAL A 134 5.79 8.92 -7.71
CA VAL A 134 5.29 8.12 -6.59
C VAL A 134 5.37 8.97 -5.32
N SER A 135 4.24 9.21 -4.69
CA SER A 135 4.14 10.04 -3.49
C SER A 135 3.95 9.21 -2.24
N GLN A 136 4.32 9.79 -1.09
CA GLN A 136 4.04 9.19 0.20
C GLN A 136 2.52 9.02 0.37
N GLY A 137 2.11 7.88 0.93
CA GLY A 137 0.73 7.61 1.31
C GLY A 137 0.25 8.52 2.42
N ASN A 138 -1.07 8.55 2.63
CA ASN A 138 -1.69 9.37 3.67
C ASN A 138 -1.49 8.80 5.10
N GLY A 139 -0.86 7.64 5.24
CA GLY A 139 -0.64 6.98 6.53
C GLY A 139 -1.90 6.35 7.11
N GLU A 140 -2.96 6.19 6.31
CA GLU A 140 -4.18 5.50 6.73
C GLU A 140 -3.92 4.00 6.94
N PHE A 141 -4.72 3.42 7.83
CA PHE A 141 -4.71 2.01 8.15
C PHE A 141 -5.87 1.32 7.44
N THR A 142 -5.58 0.17 6.87
CA THR A 142 -6.53 -0.70 6.17
C THR A 142 -6.36 -2.12 6.72
N PRO A 143 -7.31 -3.07 6.54
CA PRO A 143 -7.02 -4.47 6.85
C PRO A 143 -5.71 -4.86 6.16
N LEU A 144 -4.86 -5.62 6.86
CA LEU A 144 -3.60 -6.12 6.30
C LEU A 144 -3.85 -6.69 4.90
N ASP A 145 -3.05 -6.28 3.91
CA ASP A 145 -3.14 -6.80 2.55
C ASP A 145 -1.79 -7.39 2.14
N PRO A 146 -1.56 -8.70 2.36
CA PRO A 146 -0.27 -9.34 2.07
C PRO A 146 0.17 -9.29 0.60
N ASP A 147 -0.75 -9.01 -0.33
CA ASP A 147 -0.48 -8.97 -1.77
C ASP A 147 -0.26 -7.53 -2.27
N ALA A 148 -0.41 -6.52 -1.41
CA ALA A 148 -0.15 -5.13 -1.72
C ALA A 148 1.35 -4.79 -1.68
N ASP A 149 1.70 -3.71 -2.37
CA ASP A 149 3.06 -3.14 -2.40
C ASP A 149 3.09 -1.68 -1.89
N ASP A 150 2.04 -1.23 -1.21
CA ASP A 150 1.84 0.15 -0.77
C ASP A 150 2.21 0.39 0.71
N GLY A 151 2.70 -0.62 1.42
CA GLY A 151 2.98 -0.64 2.85
C GLY A 151 1.92 -1.36 3.68
N SER A 152 0.71 -1.57 3.15
CA SER A 152 -0.37 -2.28 3.86
C SER A 152 -0.16 -3.78 3.99
N GLN A 153 0.83 -4.36 3.31
CA GLN A 153 1.28 -5.74 3.47
C GLN A 153 2.08 -5.99 4.75
N VAL A 154 2.56 -4.94 5.41
CA VAL A 154 3.31 -5.02 6.67
C VAL A 154 2.37 -4.77 7.85
N ALA A 155 2.24 -5.73 8.75
CA ALA A 155 1.32 -5.59 9.89
C ALA A 155 1.85 -4.55 10.90
N ALA A 156 1.06 -3.50 11.15
CA ALA A 156 1.47 -2.34 11.93
C ALA A 156 0.64 -2.12 13.19
N ALA A 157 -0.60 -2.59 13.23
CA ALA A 157 -1.51 -2.36 14.35
C ALA A 157 -2.61 -3.42 14.46
N ILE A 158 -3.28 -3.45 15.61
CA ILE A 158 -4.55 -4.16 15.80
C ILE A 158 -5.61 -3.17 16.26
N LEU A 159 -6.79 -3.21 15.65
CA LEU A 159 -7.88 -2.30 16.00
C LEU A 159 -8.49 -2.64 17.38
N PHE A 160 -8.64 -1.63 18.24
CA PHE A 160 -9.15 -1.79 19.60
C PHE A 160 -10.68 -2.00 19.66
N ASN A 161 -11.44 -1.15 18.97
CA ASN A 161 -12.91 -1.11 18.97
C ASN A 161 -13.46 -1.07 17.55
N ASP A 162 -14.73 -1.41 17.36
CA ASP A 162 -15.38 -1.31 16.06
C ASP A 162 -15.43 0.13 15.57
N VAL A 163 -15.21 0.31 14.27
CA VAL A 163 -15.31 1.59 13.58
C VAL A 163 -15.93 1.36 12.21
N ASP A 164 -17.10 1.98 11.98
CA ASP A 164 -17.73 2.01 10.66
C ASP A 164 -17.13 3.15 9.83
N ALA A 165 -16.16 2.86 8.96
CA ALA A 165 -15.53 3.81 8.04
C ALA A 165 -16.04 3.65 6.59
N LYS A 166 -17.22 3.07 6.36
CA LYS A 166 -17.74 2.80 5.00
C LYS A 166 -17.79 4.02 4.10
N SER A 167 -18.27 5.15 4.63
CA SER A 167 -18.54 6.35 3.81
C SER A 167 -17.40 7.38 3.81
N ALA A 168 -16.48 7.29 4.77
CA ALA A 168 -15.35 8.20 4.90
C ALA A 168 -14.33 7.59 5.84
N ALA A 169 -13.07 7.97 5.67
CA ALA A 169 -12.02 7.57 6.58
C ALA A 169 -12.33 8.08 8.00
N LYS A 170 -12.01 7.30 9.03
CA LYS A 170 -12.35 7.62 10.43
C LYS A 170 -11.23 7.28 11.39
N LYS A 171 -11.11 8.04 12.47
CA LYS A 171 -10.16 7.73 13.55
C LYS A 171 -10.57 6.45 14.27
N GLY A 172 -9.61 5.56 14.47
CA GLY A 172 -9.71 4.36 15.31
C GLY A 172 -8.64 4.36 16.40
N VAL A 173 -8.90 3.66 17.50
CA VAL A 173 -7.91 3.41 18.55
C VAL A 173 -7.14 2.14 18.21
N LEU A 174 -5.82 2.22 18.20
CA LEU A 174 -4.92 1.19 17.72
C LEU A 174 -4.07 0.66 18.88
N ILE A 175 -3.92 -0.66 18.92
CA ILE A 175 -2.88 -1.33 19.71
C ILE A 175 -1.68 -1.49 18.79
N THR A 176 -0.63 -0.70 19.01
CA THR A 176 0.56 -0.67 18.14
C THR A 176 1.81 -1.24 18.81
N ARG A 177 1.85 -1.33 20.14
CA ARG A 177 3.03 -1.80 20.88
C ARG A 177 2.70 -2.25 22.30
N LEU A 178 3.67 -2.93 22.93
CA LEU A 178 3.69 -3.24 24.38
C LEU A 178 2.42 -3.92 24.92
N ALA A 179 1.94 -4.90 24.16
CA ALA A 179 0.80 -5.72 24.55
C ALA A 179 1.02 -7.17 24.11
N THR A 180 0.28 -8.07 24.74
CA THR A 180 0.14 -9.45 24.28
C THR A 180 -1.32 -9.70 23.91
N VAL A 181 -1.53 -10.36 22.78
CA VAL A 181 -2.86 -10.57 22.20
C VAL A 181 -3.08 -12.05 21.86
N SER A 182 -4.34 -12.48 21.83
CA SER A 182 -4.75 -13.84 21.53
C SER A 182 -4.88 -14.06 20.02
N GLN A 183 -4.07 -14.96 19.45
CA GLN A 183 -4.10 -15.29 18.01
C GLN A 183 -5.49 -15.69 17.52
N SER A 184 -6.19 -16.50 18.32
CA SER A 184 -7.53 -17.02 18.01
C SER A 184 -8.63 -15.94 17.97
N ARG A 185 -8.34 -14.73 18.45
CA ARG A 185 -9.28 -13.61 18.50
C ARG A 185 -8.90 -12.48 17.54
N LEU A 186 -7.82 -12.65 16.77
CA LEU A 186 -7.46 -11.72 15.71
C LEU A 186 -8.30 -12.00 14.47
N ILE A 187 -8.66 -10.93 13.77
CA ILE A 187 -9.31 -11.00 12.47
C ILE A 187 -8.23 -10.76 11.42
N TRP A 188 -8.02 -11.78 10.60
CA TRP A 188 -7.09 -11.79 9.49
C TRP A 188 -7.82 -11.51 8.17
N PRO A 189 -7.14 -10.97 7.15
CA PRO A 189 -7.72 -10.80 5.83
C PRO A 189 -8.15 -12.15 5.22
N GLU A 190 -9.15 -12.13 4.35
CA GLU A 190 -9.61 -13.34 3.68
C GLU A 190 -8.50 -13.94 2.80
N GLY A 191 -8.39 -15.27 2.77
CA GLY A 191 -7.41 -15.95 1.92
C GLY A 191 -5.96 -15.97 2.44
N ILE A 192 -5.64 -15.31 3.55
CA ILE A 192 -4.28 -15.24 4.08
C ILE A 192 -3.70 -16.62 4.44
N THR A 193 -2.51 -16.89 3.91
CA THR A 193 -1.77 -18.14 4.15
C THR A 193 -1.14 -18.16 5.54
N ASP A 194 -0.79 -19.35 6.02
CA ASP A 194 -0.10 -19.47 7.32
C ASP A 194 1.29 -18.83 7.31
N GLY A 195 1.97 -18.83 6.15
CA GLY A 195 3.24 -18.12 5.96
C GLY A 195 3.08 -16.60 6.10
N GLN A 196 2.06 -16.02 5.46
CA GLN A 196 1.75 -14.59 5.58
C GLN A 196 1.32 -14.22 7.00
N LYS A 197 0.54 -15.06 7.69
CA LYS A 197 0.22 -14.84 9.12
C LYS A 197 1.49 -14.83 9.98
N ALA A 198 2.41 -15.77 9.76
CA ALA A 198 3.66 -15.83 10.50
C ALA A 198 4.52 -14.58 10.29
N ALA A 199 4.59 -14.06 9.05
CA ALA A 199 5.28 -12.81 8.74
C ALA A 199 4.62 -11.62 9.46
N ALA A 200 3.30 -11.49 9.38
CA ALA A 200 2.56 -10.43 10.08
C ALA A 200 2.74 -10.49 11.60
N ILE A 201 2.80 -11.69 12.20
CA ILE A 201 3.09 -11.85 13.63
C ILE A 201 4.51 -11.36 13.95
N ALA A 202 5.48 -11.60 13.08
CA ALA A 202 6.85 -11.11 13.26
C ALA A 202 6.94 -9.58 13.13
N ASP A 203 6.18 -8.97 12.21
CA ASP A 203 6.10 -7.52 12.07
C ASP A 203 5.56 -6.87 13.36
N LEU A 204 4.46 -7.38 13.90
CA LEU A 204 3.89 -6.91 15.17
C LEU A 204 4.87 -7.10 16.34
N ALA A 205 5.59 -8.23 16.37
CA ALA A 205 6.56 -8.51 17.41
C ALA A 205 7.74 -7.52 17.42
N SER A 206 8.07 -6.91 16.28
CA SER A 206 9.10 -5.85 16.19
C SER A 206 8.74 -4.60 17.00
N ASN A 207 7.46 -4.37 17.28
CA ASN A 207 6.96 -3.31 18.17
C ASN A 207 6.60 -3.82 19.57
N HIS A 208 7.06 -5.01 19.97
CA HIS A 208 6.67 -5.67 21.22
C HIS A 208 5.16 -5.90 21.37
N LEU A 209 4.45 -6.07 20.25
CA LEU A 209 3.07 -6.52 20.21
C LEU A 209 3.06 -8.02 19.93
N LEU A 210 3.01 -8.81 21.00
CA LEU A 210 3.24 -10.26 20.92
C LEU A 210 1.92 -11.01 20.74
N VAL A 211 1.82 -11.78 19.67
CA VAL A 211 0.69 -12.70 19.43
C VAL A 211 0.96 -14.03 20.17
N LYS A 212 -0.03 -14.51 20.91
CA LYS A 212 0.03 -15.69 21.78
C LYS A 212 -1.14 -16.63 21.57
#